data_AF-A0A4U9DBR0-F1
#
_entry.id   AF-A0A4U9DBR0-F1
#
_cell.length_a   1.000
_cell.length_b   1.000
_cell.length_c   1.000
_cell.angle_alpha   90.00
_cell.angle_beta   90.00
_cell.angle_gamma   90.00
#
_symmetry.space_group_name_H-M   'P 1'
#
loop_
_entity.id
_entity.type
_entity.pdbx_description
1 polymer ?
#
loop_
_entity_poly.entity_id
_entity_poly.type
_entity_poly.pdbx_seq_one_letter_code
_entity_poly.pdbx_strand_id
1 'polypeptide(L)'
;MKDVYIKLEKETDAGIVVSGAKVVATNSALTHYNMIGFGSAQVMGENPDFALMFVAPMDAEGVKLISRASYEMVAGVTGSPYDYPLSSRFDENDAILVMDKVLIRGRTC
;
A
#
# COMPACT_ATOMS: atom_id res chain seq x y z
N MET A 1 8.68 -13.34 -10.42
CA MET A 1 8.04 -12.91 -9.15
C MET A 1 8.85 -11.85 -8.41
N LYS A 2 10.20 -11.82 -8.56
CA LYS A 2 11.06 -10.76 -8.00
C LYS A 2 10.65 -9.33 -8.41
N ASP A 3 9.99 -9.19 -9.57
CA ASP A 3 9.56 -7.90 -10.11
C ASP A 3 8.26 -7.37 -9.50
N VAL A 4 7.65 -8.12 -8.57
CA VAL A 4 6.39 -7.75 -7.91
C VAL A 4 6.62 -7.27 -6.48
N TYR A 5 7.56 -7.87 -5.77
CA TYR A 5 7.84 -7.50 -4.37
C TYR A 5 8.52 -6.15 -4.28
N ILE A 6 8.24 -5.44 -3.18
CA ILE A 6 8.94 -4.20 -2.83
C ILE A 6 10.43 -4.50 -2.73
N LYS A 7 11.23 -3.73 -3.48
CA LYS A 7 12.69 -3.81 -3.49
C LYS A 7 13.31 -2.43 -3.61
N LEU A 8 14.55 -2.34 -3.16
CA LEU A 8 15.44 -1.22 -3.43
C LEU A 8 15.79 -1.20 -4.93
N GLU A 9 15.63 -0.05 -5.56
CA GLU A 9 16.09 0.20 -6.94
C GLU A 9 17.39 1.02 -6.94
N LYS A 10 17.51 1.97 -5.99
CA LYS A 10 18.67 2.88 -5.93
C LYS A 10 18.81 3.53 -4.56
N GLU A 11 20.04 3.69 -4.09
CA GLU A 11 20.38 4.59 -2.98
C GLU A 11 20.83 5.96 -3.48
N THR A 12 20.45 7.00 -2.74
CA THR A 12 20.77 8.40 -3.03
C THR A 12 21.08 9.14 -1.74
N ASP A 13 21.73 10.31 -1.85
CA ASP A 13 21.99 11.17 -0.69
C ASP A 13 20.70 11.63 0.03
N ALA A 14 19.56 11.63 -0.68
CA ALA A 14 18.26 12.01 -0.12
C ALA A 14 17.53 10.84 0.59
N GLY A 15 17.94 9.59 0.35
CA GLY A 15 17.26 8.38 0.80
C GLY A 15 17.26 7.27 -0.27
N ILE A 16 16.26 6.40 -0.21
CA ILE A 16 16.16 5.21 -1.09
C ILE A 16 15.02 5.34 -2.09
N VAL A 17 15.20 4.81 -3.29
CA VAL A 17 14.15 4.66 -4.30
C VAL A 17 13.68 3.22 -4.31
N VAL A 18 12.38 3.01 -4.18
CA VAL A 18 11.77 1.67 -4.10
C VAL A 18 10.71 1.46 -5.18
N SER A 19 10.58 0.23 -5.65
CA SER A 19 9.49 -0.19 -6.54
C SER A 19 8.91 -1.54 -6.14
N GLY A 20 7.63 -1.74 -6.42
CA GLY A 20 6.92 -3.01 -6.22
C GLY A 20 5.49 -2.82 -5.74
N ALA A 21 4.88 -3.88 -5.23
CA ALA A 21 3.50 -3.85 -4.75
C ALA A 21 3.30 -4.65 -3.46
N LYS A 22 2.25 -4.28 -2.72
CA LYS A 22 1.70 -5.00 -1.58
C LYS A 22 0.20 -5.22 -1.77
N VAL A 23 -0.25 -6.38 -1.35
CA VAL A 23 -1.67 -6.78 -1.41
C VAL A 23 -2.39 -6.36 -0.13
N VAL A 24 -3.70 -6.11 -0.25
CA VAL A 24 -4.62 -5.93 0.88
C VAL A 24 -4.14 -4.85 1.85
N ALA A 25 -3.97 -3.64 1.31
CA ALA A 25 -3.70 -2.44 2.10
C ALA A 25 -5.03 -1.89 2.63
N THR A 26 -5.64 -2.61 3.58
CA THR A 26 -6.98 -2.33 4.11
C THR A 26 -7.07 -0.89 4.60
N ASN A 27 -8.09 -0.18 4.10
CA ASN A 27 -8.40 1.21 4.41
C ASN A 27 -7.29 2.24 4.11
N SER A 28 -6.26 1.87 3.33
CA SER A 28 -5.12 2.75 3.08
C SER A 28 -5.47 4.00 2.27
N ALA A 29 -6.64 4.03 1.63
CA ALA A 29 -7.14 5.24 0.96
C ALA A 29 -7.46 6.37 1.95
N LEU A 30 -7.64 6.05 3.24
CA LEU A 30 -8.00 7.01 4.30
C LEU A 30 -6.86 7.21 5.33
N THR A 31 -5.67 6.64 5.10
CA THR A 31 -4.53 6.79 6.00
C THR A 31 -3.61 7.94 5.57
N HIS A 32 -2.89 8.52 6.54
CA HIS A 32 -1.84 9.51 6.25
C HIS A 32 -0.54 8.82 5.78
N TYR A 33 -0.24 7.65 6.34
CA TYR A 33 0.99 6.90 6.11
C TYR A 33 0.70 5.41 6.14
N ASN A 34 1.51 4.65 5.41
CA ASN A 34 1.59 3.21 5.50
C ASN A 34 2.99 2.76 5.89
N MET A 35 3.06 1.75 6.77
CA MET A 35 4.29 1.05 7.07
C MET A 35 4.46 -0.09 6.07
N ILE A 36 5.61 -0.12 5.40
CA ILE A 36 5.97 -1.15 4.44
C ILE A 36 7.06 -2.00 5.07
N GLY A 37 6.81 -3.30 5.21
CA GLY A 37 7.75 -4.26 5.75
C GLY A 37 7.83 -5.54 4.91
N PHE A 38 8.92 -6.28 5.11
CA PHE A 38 9.08 -7.60 4.50
C PHE A 38 8.07 -8.61 5.09
N GLY A 39 7.64 -9.58 4.28
CA GLY A 39 6.71 -10.62 4.71
C GLY A 39 7.45 -11.72 5.50
N SER A 40 7.19 -11.84 6.80
CA SER A 40 7.86 -12.81 7.67
C SER A 40 7.53 -14.28 7.35
N ALA A 41 6.38 -14.53 6.73
CA ALA A 41 5.92 -15.87 6.38
C ALA A 41 6.53 -16.43 5.08
N GLN A 42 7.23 -15.60 4.30
CA GLN A 42 7.90 -16.03 3.07
C GLN A 42 9.42 -16.03 3.29
N VAL A 43 10.10 -17.03 2.73
CA VAL A 43 11.57 -17.03 2.71
C VAL A 43 12.04 -15.87 1.85
N MET A 44 12.62 -14.85 2.50
CA MET A 44 13.09 -13.62 1.85
C MET A 44 14.24 -13.86 0.86
N GLY A 45 14.92 -15.01 0.99
CA GLY A 45 16.14 -15.32 0.26
C GLY A 45 17.33 -14.56 0.81
N GLU A 46 18.39 -14.47 0.01
CA GLU A 46 19.68 -13.88 0.43
C GLU A 46 19.91 -12.46 -0.10
N ASN A 47 19.02 -11.93 -0.96
CA ASN A 47 19.20 -10.59 -1.51
C ASN A 47 18.76 -9.51 -0.48
N PRO A 48 19.68 -8.68 0.04
CA PRO A 48 19.35 -7.63 1.00
C PRO A 48 18.45 -6.51 0.44
N ASP A 49 18.33 -6.35 -0.89
CA ASP A 49 17.48 -5.32 -1.51
C ASP A 49 15.99 -5.46 -1.15
N PHE A 50 15.56 -6.63 -0.68
CA PHE A 50 14.19 -6.90 -0.23
C PHE A 50 14.03 -6.78 1.29
N ALA A 51 15.13 -6.64 2.04
CA ALA A 51 15.14 -6.54 3.50
C ALA A 51 14.86 -5.10 3.96
N LEU A 52 13.71 -4.57 3.56
CA LEU A 52 13.32 -3.19 3.80
C LEU A 52 12.20 -3.09 4.84
N MET A 53 12.28 -2.06 5.68
CA MET A 53 11.20 -1.60 6.54
C MET A 53 11.22 -0.07 6.55
N PHE A 54 10.11 0.57 6.22
CA PHE A 54 10.02 2.04 6.18
C PHE A 54 8.58 2.52 6.27
N VAL A 55 8.41 3.82 6.50
CA VAL A 55 7.11 4.49 6.45
C VAL A 55 7.02 5.35 5.19
N ALA A 56 5.92 5.23 4.45
CA ALA A 56 5.64 6.03 3.25
C ALA A 56 4.38 6.87 3.45
N PRO A 57 4.41 8.19 3.18
CA PRO A 57 3.20 9.00 3.16
C PRO A 57 2.34 8.60 1.95
N MET A 58 1.02 8.65 2.11
CA MET A 58 0.08 8.23 1.07
C MET A 58 0.00 9.20 -0.12
N ASP A 59 0.54 10.42 0.03
CA ASP A 59 0.66 11.43 -1.03
C ASP A 59 2.04 11.46 -1.69
N ALA A 60 2.96 10.54 -1.34
CA ALA A 60 4.26 10.46 -2.00
C ALA A 60 4.10 10.19 -3.50
N GLU A 61 4.88 10.91 -4.30
CA GLU A 61 4.95 10.69 -5.74
C GLU A 61 5.32 9.23 -6.05
N GLY A 62 4.49 8.58 -6.88
CA GLY A 62 4.64 7.17 -7.23
C GLY A 62 3.87 6.19 -6.34
N VAL A 63 3.31 6.62 -5.20
CA VAL A 63 2.38 5.80 -4.41
C VAL A 63 1.01 5.81 -5.10
N LYS A 64 0.49 4.61 -5.38
CA LYS A 64 -0.79 4.41 -6.05
C LYS A 64 -1.59 3.34 -5.30
N LEU A 65 -2.89 3.57 -5.17
CA LEU A 65 -3.84 2.58 -4.68
C LEU A 65 -4.76 2.15 -5.81
N ILE A 66 -4.85 0.84 -6.04
CA ILE A 66 -5.85 0.24 -6.93
C ILE A 66 -6.92 -0.38 -6.05
N SER A 67 -8.03 0.33 -5.89
CA SER A 67 -9.14 -0.08 -5.03
C SER A 67 -9.82 -1.36 -5.54
N ARG A 68 -10.28 -2.20 -4.60
CA ARG A 68 -11.26 -3.24 -4.92
C ARG A 68 -12.63 -2.61 -5.17
N ALA A 69 -13.58 -3.40 -5.67
CA ALA A 69 -14.98 -2.99 -5.74
C ALA A 69 -15.46 -2.46 -4.37
N SER A 70 -16.08 -1.28 -4.36
CA SER A 70 -16.55 -0.63 -3.14
C SER A 70 -17.94 -1.13 -2.80
N TYR A 71 -18.09 -1.69 -1.61
CA TYR A 71 -19.38 -2.07 -1.06
C TYR A 71 -20.17 -0.83 -0.61
N GLU A 72 -19.48 0.21 -0.13
CA GLU A 72 -20.10 1.50 0.20
C GLU A 72 -20.77 2.14 -1.00
N MET A 73 -20.08 2.19 -2.15
CA MET A 73 -20.65 2.73 -3.39
C MET A 73 -21.86 1.93 -3.84
N VAL A 74 -21.77 0.59 -3.87
CA VAL A 74 -22.90 -0.28 -4.25
C VAL A 74 -24.09 -0.06 -3.33
N ALA A 75 -23.87 -0.04 -2.01
CA ALA A 75 -24.93 0.25 -1.04
C ALA A 75 -25.59 1.62 -1.27
N GLY A 76 -24.80 2.64 -1.64
CA GLY A 76 -25.29 3.98 -1.93
C GLY A 76 -26.07 4.11 -3.24
N VAL A 77 -25.72 3.35 -4.28
CA VAL A 77 -26.40 3.43 -5.59
C VAL A 77 -27.60 2.48 -5.72
N THR A 78 -27.62 1.36 -5.00
CA THR A 78 -28.69 0.34 -5.12
C THR A 78 -29.54 0.15 -3.85
N GLY A 79 -29.30 0.89 -2.77
CA GLY A 79 -30.04 0.73 -1.53
C GLY A 79 -30.03 1.99 -0.66
N SER A 80 -30.21 1.79 0.64
CA SER A 80 -30.18 2.85 1.64
C SER A 80 -29.44 2.40 2.91
N PRO A 81 -29.13 3.32 3.85
CA PRO A 81 -28.60 2.94 5.15
C PRO A 81 -29.48 1.98 5.96
N TYR A 82 -30.79 1.91 5.67
CA TYR A 82 -31.69 0.94 6.29
C TYR A 82 -31.45 -0.47 5.74
N ASP A 83 -31.27 -0.61 4.43
CA ASP A 83 -31.07 -1.90 3.76
C ASP A 83 -29.65 -2.44 3.97
N TYR A 84 -28.66 -1.54 4.00
CA TYR A 84 -27.24 -1.87 4.13
C TYR A 84 -26.56 -1.07 5.25
N PRO A 85 -26.91 -1.32 6.53
CA PRO A 85 -26.48 -0.48 7.67
C PRO A 85 -24.98 -0.58 8.01
N LEU A 86 -24.29 -1.59 7.48
CA LEU A 86 -22.85 -1.78 7.68
C LEU A 86 -22.04 -1.33 6.46
N SER A 87 -22.35 -1.87 5.27
CA SER A 87 -21.62 -1.56 4.05
C SER A 87 -21.66 -0.07 3.68
N SER A 88 -22.72 0.65 4.05
CA SER A 88 -22.84 2.09 3.77
C SER A 88 -21.95 3.00 4.61
N ARG A 89 -21.23 2.49 5.62
CA ARG A 89 -20.42 3.33 6.53
C ARG A 89 -19.20 2.66 7.17
N PHE A 90 -18.99 1.37 6.92
CA PHE A 90 -17.88 0.59 7.49
C PHE A 90 -17.14 -0.24 6.42
N ASP A 91 -17.25 0.12 5.13
CA ASP A 91 -16.49 -0.53 4.07
C ASP A 91 -15.03 -0.05 4.08
N GLU A 92 -14.14 -0.86 4.61
CA GLU A 92 -12.70 -0.62 4.54
C GLU A 92 -12.15 -1.23 3.25
N ASN A 93 -11.89 -0.39 2.23
CA ASN A 93 -11.46 -0.89 0.93
C ASN A 93 -10.09 -1.57 1.00
N ASP A 94 -10.02 -2.82 0.54
CA ASP A 94 -8.77 -3.59 0.46
C ASP A 94 -8.05 -3.30 -0.86
N ALA A 95 -7.31 -2.19 -0.90
CA ALA A 95 -6.61 -1.77 -2.10
C ALA A 95 -5.30 -2.54 -2.31
N ILE A 96 -4.90 -2.69 -3.58
CA ILE A 96 -3.51 -3.02 -3.93
C ILE A 96 -2.69 -1.74 -3.82
N LEU A 97 -1.62 -1.77 -3.04
CA LEU A 97 -0.67 -0.67 -2.93
C LEU A 97 0.47 -0.90 -3.91
N VAL A 98 0.70 0.07 -4.79
CA VAL A 98 1.77 0.07 -5.78
C VAL A 98 2.72 1.23 -5.47
N MET A 99 4.01 0.92 -5.44
CA MET A 99 5.09 1.90 -5.36
C MET A 99 5.84 1.89 -6.69
N ASP A 100 5.74 2.99 -7.43
CA ASP A 100 6.37 3.19 -8.73
C ASP A 100 7.49 4.22 -8.60
N LYS A 101 8.73 3.73 -8.38
CA LYS A 101 9.93 4.55 -8.18
C LYS A 101 9.77 5.64 -7.11
N VAL A 102 9.23 5.25 -5.95
CA VAL A 102 8.97 6.16 -4.84
C VAL A 102 10.26 6.48 -4.09
N LEU A 103 10.52 7.77 -3.86
CA LEU A 103 11.61 8.22 -3.00
C LEU A 103 11.18 8.19 -1.53
N ILE A 104 11.80 7.33 -0.74
CA ILE A 104 11.68 7.28 0.71
C ILE A 104 12.86 8.03 1.31
N ARG A 105 12.56 9.12 2.03
CA ARG A 105 13.61 9.99 2.59
C ARG A 105 14.33 9.30 3.74
N GLY A 106 15.62 9.56 3.89
CA GLY A 106 16.46 8.92 4.93
C GLY A 106 16.06 9.17 6.40
N ARG A 107 15.00 9.95 6.68
CA ARG A 107 14.46 10.15 8.04
C ARG A 107 13.28 9.25 8.37
N THR A 108 12.81 8.45 7.42
CA THR A 108 11.63 7.57 7.55
C THR A 108 11.96 6.08 7.44
N CYS A 109 13.27 5.76 7.41
CA CYS A 109 13.84 4.43 7.45
C CYS A 109 14.44 4.14 8.83
#